data_AF-A0A836CCC9-F1
#
_entry.id   AF-A0A836CCC9-F1
#
_cell.length_a   1.000
_cell.length_b   1.000
_cell.length_c   1.000
_cell.angle_alpha   90.00
_cell.angle_beta   90.00
_cell.angle_gamma   90.00
#
_symmetry.space_group_name_H-M   'P 1'
#
loop_
_entity.id
_entity.type
_entity.pdbx_description
1 polymer ?
#
loop_
_entity_poly.entity_id
_entity_poly.type
_entity_poly.pdbx_seq_one_letter_code
_entity_poly.pdbx_strand_id
1 'polypeptide(L)'
;MPHLHACDQLPQPAIQGHNATHTAQERCLQRILRQHHVSIVRNEDASVFKVPDYRADTVIDPGCLHFSSAYRNKGIVLDTSVRAPTASSYLTGKTNASNTDGYAAGVGEDAKVKHHTGTLTSSWAFVPFVQESYGRLGKQTRLFVKELAMHSALCSGGGKADVLCKAGVAKRQILIELSVSLARELAERVMALLGHSAD
;
A
#
# COMPACT_ATOMS: atom_id res chain seq x y z
N MET A 1 -6.00 -10.58 -49.27
CA MET A 1 -6.14 -9.11 -49.10
C MET A 1 -7.13 -8.86 -47.98
N PRO A 2 -6.84 -7.92 -47.07
CA PRO A 2 -6.53 -8.15 -45.64
C PRO A 2 -7.65 -7.62 -44.72
N HIS A 3 -7.65 -7.87 -43.40
CA HIS A 3 -6.98 -7.05 -42.40
C HIS A 3 -6.78 -7.81 -41.09
N LEU A 4 -5.51 -8.14 -40.77
CA LEU A 4 -5.06 -8.28 -39.39
C LEU A 4 -4.97 -6.86 -38.81
N HIS A 5 -5.80 -6.56 -37.81
CA HIS A 5 -5.54 -5.44 -36.91
C HIS A 5 -4.51 -5.92 -35.88
N ALA A 6 -3.23 -5.60 -36.15
CA ALA A 6 -2.24 -5.51 -35.11
C ALA A 6 -2.63 -4.34 -34.20
N CYS A 7 -3.02 -4.65 -32.97
CA CYS A 7 -3.03 -3.66 -31.90
C CYS A 7 -1.57 -3.33 -31.57
N ASP A 8 -1.05 -2.29 -32.22
CA ASP A 8 0.10 -1.53 -31.74
C ASP A 8 -0.28 -0.86 -30.41
N GLN A 9 -0.24 -1.62 -29.32
CA GLN A 9 -0.02 -1.04 -28.01
C GLN A 9 1.48 -0.85 -27.86
N LEU A 10 1.93 0.37 -28.20
CA LEU A 10 3.23 0.88 -27.80
C LEU A 10 3.48 0.52 -26.32
N PRO A 11 4.63 -0.10 -25.99
CA PRO A 11 4.99 -0.29 -24.59
C PRO A 11 5.05 1.10 -23.95
N GLN A 12 4.24 1.32 -22.90
CA GLN A 12 4.35 2.52 -22.09
C GLN A 12 5.83 2.69 -21.72
N PRO A 13 6.39 3.91 -21.81
CA PRO A 13 7.77 4.13 -21.44
C PRO A 13 7.97 3.57 -20.04
N ALA A 14 8.89 2.61 -19.91
CA ALA A 14 9.19 1.97 -18.64
C ALA A 14 9.55 3.09 -17.65
N ILE A 15 8.66 3.36 -16.70
CA ILE A 15 8.98 4.24 -15.59
C ILE A 15 10.15 3.54 -14.90
N GLN A 16 11.37 4.08 -15.04
CA GLN A 16 12.57 3.46 -14.46
C GLN A 16 12.78 3.95 -13.03
N GLY A 17 13.44 3.14 -12.20
CA GLY A 17 13.90 3.55 -10.88
C GLY A 17 12.81 3.62 -9.80
N HIS A 18 13.04 4.42 -8.74
CA HIS A 18 12.24 4.49 -7.51
C HIS A 18 10.72 4.64 -7.75
N ASN A 19 10.35 5.47 -8.73
CA ASN A 19 8.97 5.77 -9.09
C ASN A 19 8.19 4.56 -9.61
N ALA A 20 8.86 3.60 -10.26
CA ALA A 20 8.23 2.39 -10.80
C ALA A 20 7.61 1.52 -9.71
N THR A 21 8.41 1.17 -8.69
CA THR A 21 7.93 0.34 -7.58
C THR A 21 6.91 1.09 -6.74
N HIS A 22 7.06 2.41 -6.56
CA HIS A 22 6.03 3.19 -5.88
C HIS A 22 4.68 3.08 -6.61
N THR A 23 4.64 3.38 -7.91
CA THR A 23 3.43 3.26 -8.73
C THR A 23 2.88 1.82 -8.76
N ALA A 24 3.73 0.81 -8.85
CA ALA A 24 3.30 -0.59 -8.83
C ALA A 24 2.70 -1.00 -7.47
N GLN A 25 3.31 -0.58 -6.37
CA GLN A 25 2.78 -0.82 -5.02
C GLN A 25 1.46 -0.08 -4.81
N GLU A 26 1.34 1.16 -5.26
CA GLU A 26 0.09 1.92 -5.24
C GLU A 26 -1.02 1.17 -6.01
N ARG A 27 -0.75 0.76 -7.25
CA ARG A 27 -1.71 -0.02 -8.06
C ARG A 27 -2.11 -1.34 -7.39
N CYS A 28 -1.13 -2.04 -6.82
CA CYS A 28 -1.36 -3.28 -6.07
C CYS A 28 -2.28 -3.02 -4.87
N LEU A 29 -1.98 -2.00 -4.05
CA LEU A 29 -2.78 -1.62 -2.90
C LEU A 29 -4.21 -1.27 -3.30
N GLN A 30 -4.40 -0.45 -4.34
CA GLN A 30 -5.73 -0.11 -4.82
C GLN A 30 -6.52 -1.33 -5.31
N ARG A 31 -5.87 -2.29 -5.97
CA ARG A 31 -6.50 -3.55 -6.37
C ARG A 31 -6.94 -4.36 -5.15
N ILE A 32 -6.06 -4.51 -4.16
CA ILE A 32 -6.35 -5.20 -2.89
C ILE A 32 -7.55 -4.55 -2.20
N LEU A 33 -7.58 -3.22 -2.09
CA LEU A 33 -8.70 -2.50 -1.48
C LEU A 33 -10.04 -2.85 -2.17
N ARG A 34 -10.08 -2.83 -3.50
CA ARG A 34 -11.28 -3.17 -4.27
C ARG A 34 -11.70 -4.64 -4.10
N GLN A 35 -10.74 -5.57 -4.09
CA GLN A 35 -11.00 -7.00 -3.83
C GLN A 35 -11.57 -7.25 -2.43
N HIS A 36 -11.22 -6.40 -1.47
CA HIS A 36 -11.65 -6.49 -0.07
C HIS A 36 -12.84 -5.57 0.26
N HIS A 37 -13.75 -5.38 -0.71
CA HIS A 37 -15.02 -4.69 -0.55
C HIS A 37 -14.92 -3.20 -0.15
N VAL A 38 -13.85 -2.52 -0.55
CA VAL A 38 -13.77 -1.06 -0.48
C VAL A 38 -14.31 -0.51 -1.80
N SER A 39 -15.50 0.11 -1.74
CA SER A 39 -16.28 0.47 -2.94
C SER A 39 -15.67 1.60 -3.76
N ILE A 40 -15.04 2.58 -3.12
CA ILE A 40 -14.51 3.77 -3.79
C ILE A 40 -13.07 4.01 -3.35
N VAL A 41 -12.16 3.86 -4.32
CA VAL A 41 -10.71 4.02 -4.16
C VAL A 41 -10.19 4.83 -5.35
N ARG A 42 -9.60 5.99 -5.08
CA ARG A 42 -9.13 6.95 -6.09
C ARG A 42 -7.71 7.42 -5.77
N ASN A 43 -7.01 7.94 -6.77
CA ASN A 43 -5.83 8.77 -6.54
C ASN A 43 -6.27 10.09 -5.87
N GLU A 44 -5.36 10.74 -5.14
CA GLU A 44 -5.67 11.98 -4.40
C GLU A 44 -6.22 13.09 -5.32
N ASP A 45 -5.57 13.30 -6.46
CA ASP A 45 -5.94 14.31 -7.47
C ASP A 45 -7.38 14.14 -7.99
N ALA A 46 -7.80 12.89 -8.20
CA ALA A 46 -9.12 12.50 -8.67
C ALA A 46 -10.15 12.29 -7.54
N SER A 47 -9.79 12.53 -6.28
CA SER A 47 -10.65 12.26 -5.12
C SER A 47 -11.47 13.46 -4.65
N VAL A 48 -12.39 13.20 -3.73
CA VAL A 48 -13.14 14.23 -2.99
C VAL A 48 -12.32 14.88 -1.87
N PHE A 49 -11.14 14.35 -1.56
CA PHE A 49 -10.22 14.95 -0.63
C PHE A 49 -9.58 16.18 -1.28
N LYS A 50 -9.75 17.35 -0.65
CA LYS A 50 -9.23 18.64 -1.14
C LYS A 50 -8.62 19.40 0.02
N VAL A 51 -7.34 19.16 0.28
CA VAL A 51 -6.54 19.95 1.22
C VAL A 51 -5.36 20.55 0.45
N PRO A 52 -5.21 21.89 0.41
CA PRO A 52 -4.11 22.54 -0.29
C PRO A 52 -2.75 22.02 0.16
N ASP A 53 -1.83 21.84 -0.79
CA ASP A 53 -0.46 21.36 -0.57
C ASP A 53 -0.33 19.99 0.11
N TYR A 54 -1.44 19.27 0.26
CA TYR A 54 -1.43 17.90 0.74
C TYR A 54 -1.25 16.95 -0.44
N ARG A 55 -0.26 16.06 -0.33
CA ARG A 55 -0.06 14.99 -1.32
C ARG A 55 -0.07 13.64 -0.63
N ALA A 56 -0.84 12.73 -1.21
CA ALA A 56 -0.87 11.32 -0.84
C ALA A 56 -1.19 10.50 -2.09
N ASP A 57 -1.07 9.19 -1.98
CA ASP A 57 -1.17 8.32 -3.15
C ASP A 57 -2.62 7.91 -3.39
N THR A 58 -3.29 7.42 -2.35
CA THR A 58 -4.61 6.79 -2.48
C THR A 58 -5.59 7.36 -1.47
N VAL A 59 -6.80 7.64 -1.92
CA VAL A 59 -7.91 8.12 -1.11
C VAL A 59 -9.06 7.12 -1.17
N ILE A 60 -9.58 6.79 0.02
CA ILE A 60 -10.79 6.01 0.21
C ILE A 60 -11.87 6.96 0.70
N ASP A 61 -13.02 6.96 0.03
CA ASP A 61 -14.13 7.84 0.39
C ASP A 61 -14.71 7.48 1.76
N PRO A 62 -15.28 8.46 2.49
CA PRO A 62 -15.95 8.21 3.76
C PRO A 62 -16.98 7.07 3.71
N GLY A 63 -16.94 6.19 4.71
CA GLY A 63 -17.89 5.08 4.85
C GLY A 63 -17.55 3.82 4.04
N CYS A 64 -16.51 3.85 3.20
CA CYS A 64 -16.12 2.65 2.44
C CYS A 64 -15.51 1.53 3.33
N LEU A 65 -15.10 1.84 4.56
CA LEU A 65 -14.71 0.88 5.60
C LEU A 65 -15.69 0.92 6.80
N HIS A 66 -16.99 0.92 6.55
CA HIS A 66 -18.03 1.05 7.60
C HIS A 66 -18.00 -0.04 8.69
N PHE A 67 -17.43 -1.22 8.44
CA PHE A 67 -17.26 -2.23 9.49
C PHE A 67 -16.00 -2.04 10.34
N SER A 68 -15.05 -1.21 9.90
CA SER A 68 -13.84 -0.91 10.69
C SER A 68 -14.20 -0.13 11.95
N SER A 69 -13.64 -0.55 13.08
CA SER A 69 -13.81 0.17 14.35
C SER A 69 -13.10 1.53 14.34
N ALA A 70 -12.00 1.63 13.62
CA ALA A 70 -11.18 2.84 13.53
C ALA A 70 -11.67 3.83 12.46
N TYR A 71 -12.27 3.32 11.37
CA TYR A 71 -12.53 4.10 10.15
C TYR A 71 -14.00 4.19 9.71
N ARG A 72 -14.95 3.61 10.46
CA ARG A 72 -16.37 3.46 10.07
C ARG A 72 -17.00 4.68 9.37
N ASN A 73 -16.73 5.89 9.86
CA ASN A 73 -17.34 7.13 9.37
C ASN A 73 -16.31 8.10 8.77
N LYS A 74 -15.10 7.64 8.47
CA LYS A 74 -13.99 8.50 8.02
C LYS A 74 -13.65 8.23 6.57
N GLY A 75 -13.27 9.27 5.84
CA GLY A 75 -12.45 9.11 4.64
C GLY A 75 -11.03 8.74 5.06
N ILE A 76 -10.30 8.03 4.21
CA ILE A 76 -8.94 7.57 4.53
C ILE A 76 -7.99 8.04 3.45
N VAL A 77 -6.91 8.67 3.87
CA VAL A 77 -5.82 9.09 2.99
C VAL A 77 -4.62 8.19 3.28
N LEU A 78 -4.24 7.41 2.28
CA LEU A 78 -3.14 6.45 2.29
C LEU A 78 -1.95 7.04 1.57
N ASP A 79 -0.82 7.11 2.27
CA ASP A 79 0.45 7.55 1.70
C ASP A 79 1.45 6.39 1.74
N THR A 80 1.73 5.83 0.57
CA THR A 80 2.44 4.56 0.37
C THR A 80 3.93 4.78 0.19
N SER A 81 4.76 3.97 0.84
CA SER A 81 6.19 3.94 0.52
C SER A 81 6.83 2.60 0.84
N VAL A 82 7.90 2.30 0.10
CA VAL A 82 8.77 1.15 0.37
C VAL A 82 10.09 1.61 0.96
N ARG A 83 10.54 0.96 2.03
CA ARG A 83 11.84 1.20 2.67
C ARG A 83 12.77 0.01 2.48
N ALA A 84 14.02 0.26 2.11
CA ALA A 84 15.05 -0.77 2.09
C ALA A 84 15.69 -0.84 3.49
N PRO A 85 15.45 -1.90 4.30
CA PRO A 85 15.98 -1.98 5.65
C PRO A 85 17.50 -2.14 5.71
N THR A 86 18.14 -2.47 4.58
CA THR A 86 19.59 -2.55 4.43
C THR A 86 20.27 -1.20 4.21
N ALA A 87 19.52 -0.11 4.05
CA ALA A 87 20.10 1.21 3.94
C ALA A 87 20.87 1.55 5.23
N SER A 88 22.06 2.15 5.08
CA SER A 88 22.97 2.43 6.21
C SER A 88 22.31 3.21 7.34
N SER A 89 21.42 4.16 7.01
CA SER A 89 20.65 4.95 7.97
C SER A 89 19.76 4.13 8.90
N TYR A 90 19.36 2.91 8.52
CA TYR A 90 18.54 2.02 9.34
C TYR A 90 19.34 0.95 10.08
N LEU A 91 20.66 0.91 9.91
CA LEU A 91 21.55 -0.06 10.55
C LEU A 91 22.38 0.55 11.69
N THR A 92 22.20 1.84 11.97
CA THR A 92 22.89 2.55 13.06
C THR A 92 22.16 2.42 14.39
N GLY A 93 22.91 2.41 15.50
CA GLY A 93 22.35 2.42 16.85
C GLY A 93 22.03 1.03 17.43
N LYS A 94 21.61 1.01 18.71
CA LYS A 94 21.34 -0.24 19.46
C LYS A 94 20.08 -0.97 18.99
N THR A 95 19.04 -0.23 18.65
CA THR A 95 17.79 -0.74 18.07
C THR A 95 17.73 -0.29 16.62
N ASN A 96 17.76 -1.23 15.69
CA ASN A 96 17.90 -0.96 14.26
C ASN A 96 17.24 -2.07 13.42
N ALA A 97 17.32 -1.95 12.09
CA ALA A 97 16.65 -2.90 11.18
C ALA A 97 17.24 -4.32 11.15
N SER A 98 18.43 -4.53 11.70
CA SER A 98 19.05 -5.86 11.79
C SER A 98 18.51 -6.68 12.97
N ASN A 99 17.93 -6.03 13.99
CA ASN A 99 17.45 -6.70 15.21
C ASN A 99 15.98 -6.40 15.55
N THR A 100 15.30 -5.59 14.76
CA THR A 100 13.91 -5.20 14.99
C THR A 100 13.09 -5.31 13.71
N ASP A 101 12.05 -6.15 13.74
CA ASP A 101 11.18 -6.38 12.60
C ASP A 101 10.32 -5.16 12.26
N GLY A 102 10.36 -4.77 10.98
CA GLY A 102 9.60 -3.61 10.49
C GLY A 102 10.14 -2.27 11.00
N TYR A 103 11.38 -2.22 11.50
CA TYR A 103 12.01 -1.00 12.00
C TYR A 103 12.03 0.11 10.95
N ALA A 104 12.51 -0.18 9.73
CA ALA A 104 12.62 0.83 8.69
C ALA A 104 11.23 1.31 8.23
N ALA A 105 10.25 0.40 8.21
CA ALA A 105 8.86 0.77 7.97
C ALA A 105 8.33 1.68 9.08
N GLY A 106 8.56 1.35 10.37
CA GLY A 106 8.16 2.17 11.51
C GLY A 106 8.75 3.57 11.49
N VAL A 107 10.06 3.70 11.24
CA VAL A 107 10.71 5.02 11.07
C VAL A 107 10.08 5.79 9.90
N GLY A 108 9.73 5.10 8.81
CA GLY A 108 9.02 5.70 7.69
C GLY A 108 7.60 6.17 8.04
N GLU A 109 6.87 5.39 8.84
CA GLU A 109 5.55 5.78 9.36
C GLU A 109 5.65 7.06 10.20
N ASP A 110 6.58 7.08 11.15
CA ASP A 110 6.79 8.23 12.05
C ASP A 110 7.15 9.51 11.27
N ALA A 111 7.99 9.38 10.24
CA ALA A 111 8.35 10.49 9.38
C ALA A 111 7.13 11.07 8.63
N LYS A 112 6.27 10.20 8.08
CA LYS A 112 5.03 10.61 7.40
C LYS A 112 4.03 11.23 8.37
N VAL A 113 3.82 10.62 9.55
CA VAL A 113 2.94 11.17 10.59
C VAL A 113 3.38 12.57 10.96
N LYS A 114 4.68 12.77 11.24
CA LYS A 114 5.23 14.09 11.56
C LYS A 114 5.01 15.10 10.44
N HIS A 115 5.15 14.68 9.18
CA HIS A 115 4.95 15.54 8.02
C HIS A 115 3.49 15.99 7.85
N HIS A 116 2.53 15.10 8.13
CA HIS A 116 1.09 15.35 7.96
C HIS A 116 0.35 15.70 9.27
N THR A 117 1.07 15.93 10.37
CA THR A 117 0.46 16.22 11.67
C THR A 117 -0.31 17.53 11.62
N GLY A 118 -1.57 17.50 12.08
CA GLY A 118 -2.43 18.69 12.19
C GLY A 118 -3.13 19.10 10.89
N THR A 119 -2.90 18.40 9.78
CA THR A 119 -3.42 18.79 8.47
C THR A 119 -4.82 18.23 8.18
N LEU A 120 -5.21 17.12 8.80
CA LEU A 120 -6.49 16.47 8.56
C LEU A 120 -7.56 16.84 9.59
N THR A 121 -8.77 17.07 9.12
CA THR A 121 -9.96 17.22 9.98
C THR A 121 -10.39 15.88 10.57
N SER A 122 -11.27 15.90 11.58
CA SER A 122 -11.77 14.70 12.27
C SER A 122 -12.50 13.69 11.36
N SER A 123 -13.02 14.16 10.21
CA SER A 123 -13.68 13.35 9.18
C SER A 123 -12.73 12.53 8.31
N TRP A 124 -11.42 12.77 8.42
CA TRP A 124 -10.39 12.06 7.67
C TRP A 124 -9.42 11.33 8.59
N ALA A 125 -8.93 10.19 8.13
CA ALA A 125 -7.86 9.44 8.78
C ALA A 125 -6.64 9.39 7.87
N PHE A 126 -5.47 9.69 8.42
CA PHE A 126 -4.21 9.44 7.74
C PHE A 126 -3.74 8.02 8.03
N VAL A 127 -3.27 7.32 7.00
CA VAL A 127 -2.61 6.01 7.13
C VAL A 127 -1.29 6.08 6.37
N PRO A 128 -0.14 6.15 7.08
CA PRO A 128 1.17 6.08 6.46
C PRO A 128 1.47 4.62 6.10
N PHE A 129 1.07 4.21 4.89
CA PHE A 129 1.20 2.83 4.45
C PHE A 129 2.66 2.54 4.07
N VAL A 130 3.45 2.05 5.03
CA VAL A 130 4.89 1.81 4.84
C VAL A 130 5.23 0.33 4.98
N GLN A 131 5.92 -0.18 3.97
CA GLN A 131 6.39 -1.56 3.88
C GLN A 131 7.91 -1.60 3.64
N GLU A 132 8.58 -2.59 4.19
CA GLU A 132 9.97 -2.89 3.87
C GLU A 132 10.07 -3.72 2.58
N SER A 133 11.21 -3.62 1.89
CA SER A 133 11.49 -4.38 0.64
C SER A 133 11.31 -5.89 0.76
N TYR A 134 11.38 -6.46 1.97
CA TYR A 134 11.17 -7.88 2.25
C TYR A 134 9.78 -8.23 2.83
N GLY A 135 8.82 -7.31 2.76
CA GLY A 135 7.43 -7.57 3.16
C GLY A 135 7.07 -7.24 4.62
N ARG A 136 8.04 -6.88 5.47
CA ARG A 136 7.75 -6.45 6.85
C ARG A 136 7.03 -5.11 6.85
N LEU A 137 6.00 -4.97 7.68
CA LEU A 137 5.14 -3.79 7.71
C LEU A 137 5.34 -3.00 9.00
N GLY A 138 5.13 -1.69 8.93
CA GLY A 138 5.06 -0.81 10.09
C GLY A 138 3.81 -1.06 10.94
N LYS A 139 3.74 -0.47 12.14
CA LYS A 139 2.67 -0.74 13.11
C LYS A 139 1.33 -0.24 12.58
N GLN A 140 1.27 0.97 12.03
CA GLN A 140 0.02 1.55 11.54
C GLN A 140 -0.48 0.82 10.29
N THR A 141 0.43 0.44 9.41
CA THR A 141 0.15 -0.36 8.22
C THR A 141 -0.43 -1.73 8.59
N ARG A 142 0.15 -2.43 9.59
CA ARG A 142 -0.40 -3.71 10.09
C ARG A 142 -1.80 -3.55 10.69
N LEU A 143 -2.06 -2.46 11.40
CA LEU A 143 -3.38 -2.17 11.96
C LEU A 143 -4.39 -1.93 10.86
N PHE A 144 -4.05 -1.13 9.85
CA PHE A 144 -4.90 -0.89 8.69
C PHE A 144 -5.23 -2.20 7.95
N VAL A 145 -4.23 -3.05 7.67
CA VAL A 145 -4.44 -4.36 7.04
C VAL A 145 -5.37 -5.25 7.89
N LYS A 146 -5.25 -5.21 9.22
CA LYS A 146 -6.16 -5.94 10.12
C LYS A 146 -7.60 -5.42 10.02
N GLU A 147 -7.80 -4.10 10.01
CA GLU A 147 -9.12 -3.49 9.87
C GLU A 147 -9.74 -3.79 8.50
N LEU A 148 -8.95 -3.73 7.41
CA LEU A 148 -9.39 -4.09 6.06
C LEU A 148 -9.80 -5.56 5.97
N ALA A 149 -9.01 -6.47 6.53
CA ALA A 149 -9.31 -7.89 6.53
C ALA A 149 -10.59 -8.21 7.34
N MET A 150 -10.77 -7.54 8.48
CA MET A 150 -11.99 -7.67 9.28
C MET A 150 -13.22 -7.12 8.55
N HIS A 151 -13.08 -5.95 7.91
CA HIS A 151 -14.13 -5.36 7.08
C HIS A 151 -14.54 -6.31 5.95
N SER A 152 -13.57 -6.85 5.22
CA SER A 152 -13.82 -7.82 4.14
C SER A 152 -14.56 -9.07 4.62
N ALA A 153 -14.20 -9.58 5.80
CA ALA A 153 -14.85 -10.74 6.39
C ALA A 153 -16.30 -10.45 6.81
N LEU A 154 -16.55 -9.27 7.39
CA LEU A 154 -17.89 -8.83 7.80
C LEU A 154 -18.79 -8.56 6.59
N CYS A 155 -18.26 -8.00 5.50
CA CYS A 155 -19.00 -7.86 4.24
C CYS A 155 -19.44 -9.21 3.66
N SER A 156 -18.64 -10.25 3.84
CA SER A 156 -18.98 -11.62 3.41
C SER A 156 -20.01 -12.32 4.30
N GLY A 157 -20.42 -11.70 5.42
CA GLY A 157 -21.36 -12.26 6.38
C GLY A 157 -20.90 -13.55 7.06
N GLY A 158 -21.80 -14.13 7.86
CA GLY A 158 -21.57 -15.37 8.62
C GLY A 158 -21.61 -15.18 10.14
N GLY A 159 -21.54 -16.29 10.86
CA GLY A 159 -21.44 -16.28 12.32
C GLY A 159 -20.09 -15.78 12.81
N LYS A 160 -19.97 -15.45 14.11
CA LYS A 160 -18.76 -14.87 14.71
C LYS A 160 -17.48 -15.67 14.42
N ALA A 161 -17.53 -17.00 14.56
CA ALA A 161 -16.37 -17.86 14.33
C ALA A 161 -15.94 -17.85 12.84
N ASP A 162 -16.91 -17.84 11.94
CA ASP A 162 -16.69 -17.80 10.49
C ASP A 162 -16.06 -16.47 10.06
N VAL A 163 -16.57 -15.34 10.57
CA VAL A 163 -15.97 -14.01 10.34
C VAL A 163 -14.52 -13.96 10.78
N LEU A 164 -14.17 -14.50 11.96
CA LEU A 164 -12.78 -14.52 12.44
C LEU A 164 -11.87 -15.37 11.53
N CYS A 165 -12.36 -16.51 11.06
CA CYS A 165 -11.63 -17.35 10.11
C CYS A 165 -11.39 -16.62 8.78
N LYS A 166 -12.46 -16.06 8.19
CA LYS A 166 -12.40 -15.27 6.95
C LYS A 166 -11.46 -14.07 7.08
N ALA A 167 -11.48 -13.37 8.22
CA ALA A 167 -10.56 -12.25 8.46
C ALA A 167 -9.09 -12.71 8.50
N GLY A 168 -8.82 -13.88 9.08
CA GLY A 168 -7.49 -14.50 9.06
C GLY A 168 -7.02 -14.82 7.62
N VAL A 169 -7.91 -15.41 6.82
CA VAL A 169 -7.63 -15.73 5.41
C VAL A 169 -7.41 -14.46 4.58
N ALA A 170 -8.30 -13.48 4.70
CA ALA A 170 -8.19 -12.19 4.00
C ALA A 170 -6.88 -11.48 4.35
N LYS A 171 -6.53 -11.41 5.64
CA LYS A 171 -5.27 -10.82 6.09
C LYS A 171 -4.06 -11.53 5.45
N ARG A 172 -4.06 -12.86 5.43
CA ARG A 172 -2.98 -13.65 4.82
C ARG A 172 -2.88 -13.36 3.32
N GLN A 173 -4.02 -13.31 2.62
CA GLN A 173 -4.06 -12.99 1.19
C GLN A 173 -3.49 -11.60 0.91
N ILE A 174 -3.93 -10.57 1.64
CA ILE A 174 -3.41 -9.20 1.51
C ILE A 174 -1.88 -9.18 1.64
N LEU A 175 -1.33 -9.83 2.67
CA LEU A 175 0.12 -9.86 2.90
C LEU A 175 0.88 -10.60 1.80
N ILE A 176 0.33 -11.71 1.28
CA ILE A 176 0.92 -12.45 0.17
C ILE A 176 0.93 -11.58 -1.09
N GLU A 177 -0.19 -10.94 -1.43
CA GLU A 177 -0.29 -10.12 -2.64
C GLU A 177 0.68 -8.93 -2.61
N LEU A 178 0.76 -8.22 -1.48
CA LEU A 178 1.74 -7.14 -1.30
C LEU A 178 3.18 -7.64 -1.44
N SER A 179 3.49 -8.79 -0.85
CA SER A 179 4.84 -9.36 -0.88
C SER A 179 5.22 -9.84 -2.28
N VAL A 180 4.32 -10.52 -2.99
CA VAL A 180 4.53 -11.02 -4.35
C VAL A 180 4.67 -9.86 -5.32
N SER A 181 3.83 -8.84 -5.20
CA SER A 181 3.94 -7.61 -5.99
C SER A 181 5.31 -6.99 -5.82
N LEU A 182 5.76 -6.80 -4.58
CA LEU A 182 7.07 -6.20 -4.30
C LEU A 182 8.24 -7.05 -4.80
N ALA A 183 8.19 -8.36 -4.62
CA ALA A 183 9.24 -9.27 -5.10
C ALA A 183 9.36 -9.23 -6.63
N ARG A 184 8.23 -9.18 -7.34
CA ARG A 184 8.19 -9.05 -8.79
C ARG A 184 8.83 -7.74 -9.25
N GLU A 185 8.45 -6.62 -8.64
CA GLU A 185 9.01 -5.31 -8.98
C GLU A 185 10.52 -5.22 -8.72
N LEU A 186 11.00 -5.83 -7.62
CA LEU A 186 12.43 -5.89 -7.32
C LEU A 186 13.18 -6.76 -8.34
N ALA A 187 12.60 -7.89 -8.77
CA ALA A 187 13.19 -8.75 -9.77
C ALA A 187 13.27 -8.07 -11.16
N GLU A 188 12.19 -7.41 -11.59
CA GLU A 188 12.16 -6.67 -12.85
C GLU A 188 13.22 -5.56 -12.89
N ARG A 189 13.48 -4.89 -11.76
CA ARG A 189 14.59 -3.92 -11.63
C ARG A 189 15.97 -4.54 -11.78
N VAL A 190 16.22 -5.68 -11.14
CA VAL A 190 17.52 -6.37 -11.26
C VAL A 190 17.75 -6.76 -12.71
N MET A 191 16.74 -7.34 -13.37
CA MET A 191 16.82 -7.70 -14.78
C MET A 191 17.06 -6.50 -15.69
N ALA A 192 16.39 -5.36 -15.42
CA ALA A 192 16.63 -4.13 -16.16
C ALA A 192 18.08 -3.65 -16.00
N LEU A 193 18.65 -3.64 -14.79
CA LEU A 193 20.05 -3.24 -14.57
C LEU A 193 21.03 -4.16 -15.30
N LEU A 194 20.83 -5.48 -15.23
CA LEU A 194 21.69 -6.46 -15.90
C LEU A 194 21.60 -6.36 -17.43
N GLY A 195 20.41 -6.08 -17.97
CA GLY A 195 20.20 -5.88 -19.40
C GLY A 195 20.88 -4.64 -19.98
N HIS A 196 21.12 -3.60 -19.17
CA HIS A 196 21.87 -2.41 -19.57
C HIS A 196 23.40 -2.55 -19.35
N SER A 197 23.85 -3.66 -18.74
CA SER A 197 25.26 -3.92 -18.44
C SER A 197 25.92 -4.84 -19.48
N ALA A 198 25.19 -5.21 -20.54
CA ALA A 198 25.58 -6.24 -21.51
C ALA A 198 25.95 -5.71 -22.90
N ASP A 199 26.10 -4.39 -23.05
CA ASP A 199 26.58 -3.73 -24.28
C ASP A 199 27.94 -3.04 -24.06
#